data_AF-A0A4R8ZXY5-F1
#
_entry.id   AF-A0A4R8ZXY5-F1
#
_cell.length_a   1.000
_cell.length_b   1.000
_cell.length_c   1.000
_cell.angle_alpha   90.00
_cell.angle_beta   90.00
_cell.angle_gamma   90.00
#
_symmetry.space_group_name_H-M   'P 1'
#
loop_
_entity.id
_entity.type
_entity.pdbx_description
1 polymer ?
#
loop_
_entity_poly.entity_id
_entity_poly.type
_entity_poly.pdbx_seq_one_letter_code
_entity_poly.pdbx_strand_id
1 'polypeptide(L)'
;MSPTFDDLDGLLDRSAPRTTVMTDSVADELTRLRVATRVETASVTLRRPWRRPVFAGLASVLLLGGAATATAAVTNSWVPWAQTPVTSMAYTLPSGAECEERIGNVRGQDPAAVEAVENFYRTTDIESLLTKEKIASTIEWIRQDSNIAISADGSTEPAGYGTVHYNADEEYQRAVTMIVTAAVSTELANQGIDGADSNLSSDGQSFCPGASW
;
A
#
# COMPACT_ATOMS: atom_id res chain seq x y z
N MET A 1 -33.30 -36.88 -3.63
CA MET A 1 -32.51 -35.94 -4.44
C MET A 1 -31.40 -35.45 -3.53
N SER A 2 -30.22 -36.09 -3.58
CA SER A 2 -29.11 -35.78 -2.66
C SER A 2 -28.30 -34.60 -3.19
N PRO A 3 -27.80 -33.69 -2.32
CA PRO A 3 -26.90 -32.63 -2.73
C PRO A 3 -25.53 -33.24 -3.09
N THR A 4 -25.02 -32.91 -4.27
CA THR A 4 -23.65 -33.23 -4.66
C THR A 4 -22.71 -32.28 -3.94
N PHE A 5 -21.97 -32.78 -2.96
CA PHE A 5 -20.75 -32.13 -2.48
C PHE A 5 -19.82 -31.97 -3.68
N ASP A 6 -19.51 -30.73 -4.05
CA ASP A 6 -18.66 -30.44 -5.20
C ASP A 6 -17.18 -30.65 -4.81
N ASP A 7 -16.35 -31.10 -5.75
CA ASP A 7 -14.91 -31.36 -5.52
C ASP A 7 -14.18 -30.09 -5.04
N LEU A 8 -14.73 -28.91 -5.36
CA LEU A 8 -14.26 -27.61 -4.92
C LEU A 8 -14.42 -27.41 -3.40
N ASP A 9 -15.57 -27.80 -2.83
CA ASP A 9 -15.82 -27.70 -1.39
C ASP A 9 -14.85 -28.58 -0.62
N GLY A 10 -14.54 -29.77 -1.16
CA GLY A 10 -13.55 -30.68 -0.59
C GLY A 10 -12.11 -30.17 -0.66
N LEU A 11 -11.76 -29.29 -1.60
CA LEU A 11 -10.45 -28.64 -1.66
C LEU A 11 -10.38 -27.46 -0.66
N LEU A 12 -11.45 -26.71 -0.52
CA LEU A 12 -11.54 -25.58 0.42
C LEU A 12 -11.46 -26.05 1.87
N ASP A 13 -12.18 -27.10 2.24
CA ASP A 13 -12.13 -27.68 3.59
C ASP A 13 -10.73 -28.21 3.96
N ARG A 14 -9.96 -28.67 2.98
CA ARG A 14 -8.57 -29.13 3.18
C ARG A 14 -7.56 -27.99 3.32
N SER A 15 -7.89 -26.81 2.81
CA SER A 15 -7.05 -25.61 2.88
C SER A 15 -7.27 -24.77 4.14
N ALA A 16 -8.33 -25.06 4.91
CA ALA A 16 -8.62 -24.37 6.15
C ALA A 16 -7.45 -24.53 7.15
N PRO A 17 -6.85 -23.42 7.64
CA PRO A 17 -5.82 -23.49 8.66
C PRO A 17 -6.38 -24.22 9.89
N ARG A 18 -5.61 -25.14 10.47
CA ARG A 18 -5.99 -25.77 11.75
C ARG A 18 -6.00 -24.71 12.83
N THR A 19 -7.16 -24.13 13.10
CA THR A 19 -7.34 -23.21 14.21
C THR A 19 -7.38 -24.03 15.50
N THR A 20 -6.42 -23.82 16.39
CA THR A 20 -6.53 -24.31 17.76
C THR A 20 -7.63 -23.53 18.48
N VAL A 21 -8.41 -24.19 19.33
CA VAL A 21 -9.38 -23.50 20.18
C VAL A 21 -8.61 -22.53 21.06
N MET A 22 -8.97 -21.24 20.99
CA MET A 22 -8.42 -20.20 21.85
C MET A 22 -8.88 -20.47 23.29
N THR A 23 -8.07 -21.20 24.06
CA THR A 23 -8.30 -21.40 25.49
C THR A 23 -7.71 -20.23 26.28
N ASP A 24 -8.22 -19.99 27.48
CA ASP A 24 -7.69 -18.95 28.38
C ASP A 24 -6.18 -19.13 28.65
N SER A 25 -5.67 -20.37 28.62
CA SER A 25 -4.24 -20.65 28.76
C SER A 25 -3.40 -20.16 27.58
N VAL A 26 -3.91 -20.28 26.35
CA VAL A 26 -3.22 -19.81 25.12
C VAL A 26 -3.22 -18.28 25.08
N ALA A 27 -4.30 -17.65 25.54
CA ALA A 27 -4.37 -16.19 25.67
C ALA A 27 -3.42 -15.64 26.73
N ASP A 28 -3.26 -16.33 27.88
CA ASP A 28 -2.28 -15.96 28.91
C ASP A 28 -0.83 -16.12 28.40
N GLU A 29 -0.55 -17.19 27.66
CA GLU A 29 0.78 -17.46 27.09
C GLU A 29 1.19 -16.41 26.04
N LEU A 30 0.26 -16.01 25.15
CA LEU A 30 0.46 -14.92 24.20
C LEU A 30 0.69 -13.57 24.89
N THR A 31 -0.01 -13.33 26.00
CA THR A 31 0.16 -12.11 26.81
C THR A 31 1.53 -12.09 27.48
N ARG A 32 1.99 -13.23 28.01
CA ARG A 32 3.34 -13.36 28.59
C ARG A 32 4.45 -13.16 27.55
N LEU A 33 4.30 -13.71 26.34
CA LEU A 33 5.26 -13.52 25.24
C LEU A 33 5.34 -12.05 24.80
N ARG A 34 4.21 -11.33 24.75
CA ARG A 34 4.18 -9.88 24.48
C ARG A 34 4.86 -9.06 25.56
N VAL A 35 4.75 -9.44 26.82
CA VAL A 35 5.41 -8.72 27.93
C VAL A 35 6.91 -9.01 27.93
N ALA A 36 7.33 -10.26 27.71
CA ALA A 36 8.74 -10.64 27.66
C ALA A 36 9.52 -9.91 26.55
N THR A 37 8.92 -9.78 25.36
CA THR A 37 9.53 -9.03 24.24
C THR A 37 9.59 -7.53 24.45
N ARG A 38 8.76 -6.96 25.33
CA ARG A 38 8.76 -5.52 25.67
C ARG A 38 9.86 -5.15 26.67
N VAL A 39 10.35 -6.11 27.45
CA VAL A 39 11.37 -5.88 28.49
C VAL A 39 12.78 -5.91 27.92
N GLU A 40 13.04 -6.62 26.81
CA GLU A 40 14.36 -6.66 26.16
C GLU A 40 14.74 -5.38 25.40
N THR A 41 13.78 -4.50 25.06
CA THR A 41 14.05 -3.22 24.38
C THR A 41 14.19 -2.03 25.34
N ALA A 42 14.05 -2.25 26.65
CA ALA A 42 14.11 -1.20 27.67
C ALA A 42 15.40 -1.23 28.49
N SER A 43 16.57 -1.29 27.83
CA SER A 43 17.85 -1.03 28.50
C SER A 43 18.89 -0.48 27.53
N VAL A 44 19.10 0.85 27.58
CA VAL A 44 20.38 1.56 27.79
C VAL A 44 20.13 3.04 27.48
N THR A 45 19.66 3.79 28.49
CA THR A 45 19.75 5.25 28.49
C THR A 45 21.08 5.64 29.14
N LEU A 46 22.09 5.97 28.35
CA LEU A 46 23.29 6.66 28.82
C LEU A 46 23.30 8.10 28.30
N ARG A 47 22.92 9.02 29.20
CA ARG A 47 23.06 10.47 29.02
C ARG A 47 24.55 10.83 28.99
N ARG A 48 25.02 11.51 27.93
CA ARG A 48 26.22 12.35 28.01
C ARG A 48 26.02 13.65 27.21
N PRO A 49 26.30 14.83 27.79
CA PRO A 49 26.12 16.10 27.09
C PRO A 49 27.39 16.43 26.30
N TRP A 50 27.27 16.55 24.97
CA TRP A 50 28.33 17.11 24.14
C TRP A 50 27.87 18.39 23.46
N ARG A 51 28.70 19.42 23.62
CA ARG A 51 28.44 20.78 23.20
C ARG A 51 29.09 21.05 21.84
N ARG A 52 28.35 21.80 21.00
CA ARG A 52 28.75 22.65 19.85
C ARG A 52 28.95 21.94 18.48
N PRO A 53 28.88 22.67 17.34
CA PRO A 53 28.03 23.82 16.98
C PRO A 53 27.37 23.69 15.57
N VAL A 54 26.43 24.60 15.30
CA VAL A 54 25.82 25.08 14.03
C VAL A 54 26.36 24.54 12.68
N PHE A 55 25.45 24.01 11.85
CA PHE A 55 25.36 24.32 10.42
C PHE A 55 23.89 24.46 10.01
N ALA A 56 23.41 25.69 9.89
CA ALA A 56 22.17 25.98 9.19
C ALA A 56 22.45 25.82 7.68
N GLY A 57 22.02 24.69 7.12
CA GLY A 57 22.08 24.46 5.68
C GLY A 57 21.11 25.38 4.96
N LEU A 58 21.63 26.40 4.29
CA LEU A 58 20.90 27.18 3.29
C LEU A 58 20.53 26.26 2.11
N ALA A 59 19.28 25.80 2.07
CA ALA A 59 18.72 25.20 0.88
C ALA A 59 18.34 26.32 -0.10
N SER A 60 19.19 26.57 -1.08
CA SER A 60 18.88 27.43 -2.22
C SER A 60 18.16 26.59 -3.27
N VAL A 61 16.82 26.62 -3.28
CA VAL A 61 16.02 26.00 -4.35
C VAL A 61 15.89 27.01 -5.48
N LEU A 62 16.57 26.72 -6.60
CA LEU A 62 16.35 27.41 -7.86
C LEU A 62 14.98 27.00 -8.41
N LEU A 63 14.02 27.91 -8.31
CA LEU A 63 12.69 27.79 -8.89
C LEU A 63 12.76 27.92 -10.42
N LEU A 64 12.56 26.80 -11.11
CA LEU A 64 12.24 26.78 -12.53
C LEU A 64 10.93 26.00 -12.72
N GLY A 65 9.82 26.74 -12.83
CA GLY A 65 8.65 26.34 -13.60
C GLY A 65 7.86 25.10 -13.15
N GLY A 66 7.30 25.13 -11.95
CA GLY A 66 6.27 24.19 -11.50
C GLY A 66 5.76 24.65 -10.14
N ALA A 67 4.45 24.63 -9.91
CA ALA A 67 3.89 24.98 -8.61
C ALA A 67 4.35 23.95 -7.57
N ALA A 68 5.47 24.20 -6.90
CA ALA A 68 5.89 23.43 -5.75
C ALA A 68 5.11 23.93 -4.53
N THR A 69 3.92 23.38 -4.31
CA THR A 69 3.20 23.55 -3.04
C THR A 69 3.93 22.74 -1.98
N ALA A 70 4.30 23.40 -0.88
CA ALA A 70 4.96 22.75 0.24
C ALA A 70 3.95 21.81 0.92
N THR A 71 4.01 20.51 0.62
CA THR A 71 3.35 19.49 1.44
C THR A 71 4.03 19.52 2.81
N ALA A 72 3.26 19.82 3.86
CA ALA A 72 3.78 19.75 5.22
C ALA A 72 4.11 18.29 5.51
N ALA A 73 5.38 17.91 5.35
CA ALA A 73 5.85 16.56 5.62
C ALA A 73 5.62 16.22 7.09
N VAL A 74 4.52 15.54 7.40
CA VAL A 74 4.29 14.93 8.72
C VAL A 74 5.17 13.69 8.77
N THR A 75 6.43 13.87 9.15
CA THR A 75 7.44 12.79 9.19
C THR A 75 7.07 11.63 10.13
N ASN A 76 6.08 11.82 11.01
CA ASN A 76 5.68 10.86 12.04
C ASN A 76 4.45 9.98 11.69
N SER A 77 3.90 10.10 10.47
CA SER A 77 2.76 9.27 10.00
C SER A 77 3.20 8.10 9.08
N TRP A 78 4.45 8.09 8.64
CA TRP A 78 4.99 7.07 7.75
C TRP A 78 5.46 5.85 8.54
N VAL A 79 5.10 4.65 8.05
CA VAL A 79 5.67 3.42 8.59
C VAL A 79 7.18 3.37 8.30
N PRO A 80 8.00 2.57 9.03
CA PRO A 80 9.45 2.66 8.94
C PRO A 80 10.02 2.55 7.51
N TRP A 81 9.50 1.64 6.68
CA TRP A 81 9.97 1.50 5.30
C TRP A 81 9.65 2.72 4.43
N ALA A 82 8.53 3.41 4.70
CA ALA A 82 8.06 4.55 3.92
C ALA A 82 8.82 5.84 4.27
N GLN A 83 9.70 5.83 5.28
CA GLN A 83 10.60 6.96 5.55
C GLN A 83 11.71 7.06 4.49
N THR A 84 12.07 5.95 3.86
CA THR A 84 13.05 5.87 2.77
C THR A 84 12.46 5.04 1.62
N PRO A 85 11.46 5.58 0.91
CA PRO A 85 10.79 4.83 -0.14
C PRO A 85 11.71 4.64 -1.36
N VAL A 86 11.36 3.70 -2.23
CA VAL A 86 12.04 3.52 -3.52
C VAL A 86 11.67 4.68 -4.46
N THR A 87 10.40 5.08 -4.43
CA THR A 87 9.89 6.25 -5.16
C THR A 87 8.71 6.88 -4.43
N SER A 88 8.40 8.12 -4.79
CA SER A 88 7.22 8.85 -4.30
C SER A 88 6.59 9.62 -5.44
N MET A 89 5.26 9.69 -5.46
CA MET A 89 4.50 10.46 -6.45
C MET A 89 3.42 11.30 -5.77
N ALA A 90 3.02 12.39 -6.42
CA ALA A 90 1.91 13.22 -5.97
C ALA A 90 0.75 13.18 -6.96
N TYR A 91 -0.48 13.26 -6.45
CA TYR A 91 -1.68 13.41 -7.27
C TYR A 91 -2.79 14.13 -6.48
N THR A 92 -3.76 14.70 -7.20
CA THR A 92 -4.92 15.37 -6.59
C THR A 92 -6.16 14.51 -6.76
N LEU A 93 -6.86 14.26 -5.65
CA LEU A 93 -8.12 13.54 -5.62
C LEU A 93 -9.29 14.43 -6.10
N PRO A 94 -10.43 13.83 -6.50
CA PRO A 94 -11.65 14.57 -6.86
C PRO A 94 -12.14 15.56 -5.80
N SER A 95 -11.96 15.29 -4.51
CA SER A 95 -12.24 16.22 -3.41
C SER A 95 -11.35 17.46 -3.39
N GLY A 96 -10.26 17.47 -4.16
CA GLY A 96 -9.21 18.49 -4.14
C GLY A 96 -8.10 18.21 -3.13
N ALA A 97 -8.17 17.10 -2.39
CA ALA A 97 -7.09 16.68 -1.51
C ALA A 97 -5.83 16.33 -2.31
N GLU A 98 -4.69 16.88 -1.89
CA GLU A 98 -3.38 16.52 -2.45
C GLU A 98 -2.86 15.29 -1.71
N CYS A 99 -2.52 14.24 -2.45
CA CYS A 99 -1.96 12.99 -1.95
C CYS A 99 -0.46 12.93 -2.23
N GLU A 100 0.28 12.43 -1.25
CA GLU A 100 1.61 11.85 -1.44
C GLU A 100 1.50 10.32 -1.34
N GLU A 101 1.92 9.60 -2.38
CA GLU A 101 2.06 8.15 -2.36
C GLU A 101 3.54 7.78 -2.32
N ARG A 102 3.90 6.91 -1.38
CA ARG A 102 5.25 6.36 -1.25
C ARG A 102 5.21 4.88 -1.56
N ILE A 103 6.12 4.44 -2.42
CA ILE A 103 6.20 3.04 -2.86
C ILE A 103 7.58 2.49 -2.53
N GLY A 104 7.64 1.27 -2.03
CA GLY A 104 8.90 0.60 -1.78
C GLY A 104 8.73 -0.74 -1.10
N ASN A 105 9.71 -1.08 -0.25
CA ASN A 105 9.67 -2.32 0.54
C ASN A 105 9.43 -3.55 -0.33
N VAL A 106 10.12 -3.60 -1.46
CA VAL A 106 9.99 -4.65 -2.46
C VAL A 106 10.57 -5.93 -1.88
N ARG A 107 9.82 -7.03 -1.97
CA ARG A 107 10.20 -8.33 -1.42
C ARG A 107 9.91 -9.41 -2.45
N GLY A 108 10.72 -10.45 -2.42
CA GLY A 108 10.61 -11.61 -3.29
C GLY A 108 11.65 -12.67 -2.93
N GLN A 109 11.49 -13.86 -3.48
CA GLN A 109 12.46 -14.94 -3.47
C GLN A 109 13.47 -14.84 -4.62
N ASP A 110 13.09 -14.29 -5.78
CA ASP A 110 13.99 -14.09 -6.91
C ASP A 110 14.62 -12.69 -6.85
N PRO A 111 15.94 -12.58 -6.61
CA PRO A 111 16.61 -11.28 -6.57
C PRO A 111 16.50 -10.49 -7.88
N ALA A 112 16.44 -11.16 -9.04
CA ALA A 112 16.32 -10.48 -10.33
C ALA A 112 14.95 -9.82 -10.48
N ALA A 113 13.89 -10.48 -10.01
CA ALA A 113 12.54 -9.92 -10.01
C ALA A 113 12.41 -8.72 -9.05
N VAL A 114 13.00 -8.82 -7.86
CA VAL A 114 13.06 -7.70 -6.90
C VAL A 114 13.81 -6.51 -7.50
N GLU A 115 14.99 -6.74 -8.07
CA GLU A 115 15.79 -5.68 -8.69
C GLU A 115 15.05 -5.04 -9.87
N ALA A 116 14.35 -5.82 -10.70
CA ALA A 116 13.56 -5.29 -11.82
C ALA A 116 12.45 -4.34 -11.35
N VAL A 117 11.70 -4.71 -10.31
CA VAL A 117 10.64 -3.84 -9.73
C VAL A 117 11.23 -2.59 -9.11
N GLU A 118 12.31 -2.72 -8.32
CA GLU A 118 12.95 -1.54 -7.73
C GLU A 118 13.54 -0.62 -8.79
N ASN A 119 14.14 -1.17 -9.85
CA ASN A 119 14.68 -0.39 -10.96
C ASN A 119 13.57 0.31 -11.73
N PHE A 120 12.44 -0.37 -11.98
CA PHE A 120 11.26 0.25 -12.58
C PHE A 120 10.82 1.49 -11.79
N TYR A 121 10.63 1.37 -10.47
CA TYR A 121 10.21 2.51 -9.65
C TYR A 121 11.24 3.63 -9.56
N ARG A 122 12.54 3.31 -9.62
CA ARG A 122 13.63 4.31 -9.58
C ARG A 122 13.80 5.09 -10.88
N THR A 123 13.48 4.48 -12.02
CA THR A 123 13.82 5.02 -13.34
C THR A 123 12.62 5.47 -14.15
N THR A 124 11.42 4.98 -13.83
CA THR A 124 10.20 5.32 -14.53
C THR A 124 9.62 6.62 -13.97
N ASP A 125 9.25 7.53 -14.86
CA ASP A 125 8.41 8.67 -14.52
C ASP A 125 6.97 8.20 -14.29
N ILE A 126 6.66 7.82 -13.03
CA ILE A 126 5.35 7.29 -12.67
C ILE A 126 4.24 8.33 -12.88
N GLU A 127 4.51 9.62 -12.66
CA GLU A 127 3.53 10.68 -12.86
C GLU A 127 3.11 10.78 -14.33
N SER A 128 4.04 10.54 -15.27
CA SER A 128 3.71 10.48 -16.70
C SER A 128 2.74 9.35 -17.08
N LEU A 129 2.65 8.29 -16.27
CA LEU A 129 1.69 7.19 -16.47
C LEU A 129 0.26 7.60 -16.08
N LEU A 130 0.14 8.60 -15.19
CA LEU A 130 -1.12 9.05 -14.58
C LEU A 130 -1.80 10.15 -15.40
N THR A 131 -1.90 9.96 -16.73
CA THR A 131 -2.60 10.92 -17.59
C THR A 131 -4.10 10.94 -17.27
N LYS A 132 -4.74 12.08 -17.51
CA LYS A 132 -6.20 12.24 -17.29
C LYS A 132 -7.00 11.21 -18.07
N GLU A 133 -6.60 10.94 -19.31
CA GLU A 133 -7.23 9.97 -20.20
C GLU A 133 -7.06 8.55 -19.65
N LYS A 134 -5.86 8.20 -19.18
CA LYS A 134 -5.59 6.87 -18.63
C LYS A 134 -6.41 6.64 -17.35
N ILE A 135 -6.42 7.61 -16.44
CA ILE A 135 -7.22 7.55 -15.21
C ILE A 135 -8.70 7.42 -15.53
N ALA A 136 -9.24 8.26 -16.43
CA ALA A 136 -10.65 8.19 -16.83
C ALA A 136 -11.01 6.81 -17.40
N SER A 137 -10.18 6.26 -18.29
CA SER A 137 -10.41 4.92 -18.87
C SER A 137 -10.34 3.80 -17.84
N THR A 138 -9.44 3.90 -16.86
CA THR A 138 -9.34 2.93 -15.76
C THR A 138 -10.55 3.03 -14.83
N ILE A 139 -11.04 4.24 -14.54
CA ILE A 139 -12.28 4.43 -13.77
C ILE A 139 -13.47 3.81 -14.49
N GLU A 140 -13.62 4.03 -15.80
CA GLU A 140 -14.67 3.39 -16.59
C GLU A 140 -14.59 1.86 -16.53
N TRP A 141 -13.38 1.30 -16.53
CA TRP A 141 -13.17 -0.14 -16.34
C TRP A 141 -13.56 -0.60 -14.93
N ILE A 142 -13.16 0.11 -13.87
CA ILE A 142 -13.51 -0.19 -12.47
C ILE A 142 -15.02 -0.25 -12.28
N ARG A 143 -15.76 0.66 -12.93
CA ARG A 143 -17.22 0.75 -12.84
C ARG A 143 -17.97 -0.41 -13.52
N GLN A 144 -17.30 -1.19 -14.36
CA GLN A 144 -17.89 -2.40 -14.94
C GLN A 144 -17.91 -3.55 -13.95
N ASP A 145 -17.10 -3.48 -12.89
CA ASP A 145 -17.01 -4.51 -11.86
C ASP A 145 -18.11 -4.33 -10.80
N SER A 146 -18.84 -5.41 -10.51
CA SER A 146 -19.88 -5.41 -9.49
C SER A 146 -19.25 -5.67 -8.13
N ASN A 147 -19.17 -4.64 -7.30
CA ASN A 147 -18.63 -4.76 -5.95
C ASN A 147 -19.76 -4.91 -4.92
N ILE A 148 -19.45 -5.51 -3.78
CA ILE A 148 -20.37 -5.63 -2.64
C ILE A 148 -19.76 -5.01 -1.39
N ALA A 149 -20.56 -4.29 -0.62
CA ALA A 149 -20.25 -3.88 0.74
C ALA A 149 -20.81 -4.93 1.68
N ILE A 150 -20.03 -5.31 2.69
CA ILE A 150 -20.48 -6.21 3.76
C ILE A 150 -20.77 -5.37 5.00
N SER A 151 -22.01 -5.40 5.45
CA SER A 151 -22.48 -4.70 6.65
C SER A 151 -22.04 -5.44 7.93
N ALA A 152 -22.13 -4.76 9.07
CA ALA A 152 -21.72 -5.33 10.36
C ALA A 152 -22.53 -6.57 10.78
N ASP A 153 -23.75 -6.72 10.27
CA ASP A 153 -24.61 -7.89 10.47
C ASP A 153 -24.36 -9.04 9.48
N GLY A 154 -23.37 -8.88 8.59
CA GLY A 154 -23.01 -9.85 7.55
C GLY A 154 -23.88 -9.78 6.29
N SER A 155 -24.84 -8.85 6.21
CA SER A 155 -25.60 -8.63 4.98
C SER A 155 -24.74 -7.97 3.90
N THR A 156 -25.07 -8.20 2.63
CA THR A 156 -24.35 -7.65 1.48
C THR A 156 -25.20 -6.64 0.74
N GLU A 157 -24.63 -5.48 0.42
CA GLU A 157 -25.27 -4.45 -0.40
C GLU A 157 -24.41 -4.12 -1.63
N PRO A 158 -24.98 -3.65 -2.75
CA PRO A 158 -24.19 -3.20 -3.88
C PRO A 158 -23.25 -2.05 -3.51
N ALA A 159 -21.98 -2.16 -3.88
CA ALA A 159 -20.95 -1.14 -3.69
C ALA A 159 -20.42 -0.61 -5.02
N GLY A 160 -19.81 0.57 -4.97
CA GLY A 160 -19.24 1.25 -6.13
C GLY A 160 -20.17 2.28 -6.75
N TYR A 161 -19.85 2.70 -7.97
CA TYR A 161 -20.47 3.85 -8.60
C TYR A 161 -22.01 3.77 -8.66
N GLY A 162 -22.67 4.84 -8.22
CA GLY A 162 -24.13 4.95 -8.20
C GLY A 162 -24.82 4.32 -7.00
N THR A 163 -24.07 3.78 -6.02
CA THR A 163 -24.63 3.25 -4.77
C THR A 163 -24.36 4.18 -3.58
N VAL A 164 -24.94 3.86 -2.42
CA VAL A 164 -24.70 4.61 -1.17
C VAL A 164 -23.28 4.42 -0.62
N HIS A 165 -22.59 3.37 -1.07
CA HIS A 165 -21.20 3.05 -0.73
C HIS A 165 -20.20 3.59 -1.77
N TYR A 166 -20.63 4.54 -2.60
CA TYR A 166 -19.76 5.18 -3.58
C TYR A 166 -18.92 6.28 -2.94
N ASN A 167 -17.60 6.22 -3.16
CA ASN A 167 -16.67 7.30 -2.88
C ASN A 167 -15.80 7.59 -4.12
N ALA A 168 -15.77 8.85 -4.56
CA ALA A 168 -15.02 9.27 -5.74
C ALA A 168 -13.50 9.31 -5.52
N ASP A 169 -13.05 9.65 -4.31
CA ASP A 169 -11.64 9.66 -3.95
C ASP A 169 -11.08 8.24 -3.86
N GLU A 170 -11.82 7.29 -3.27
CA GLU A 170 -11.45 5.88 -3.25
C GLU A 170 -11.39 5.28 -4.67
N GLU A 171 -12.38 5.59 -5.52
CA GLU A 171 -12.39 5.16 -6.92
C GLU A 171 -11.17 5.70 -7.69
N TYR A 172 -10.85 6.98 -7.49
CA TYR A 172 -9.69 7.61 -8.12
C TYR A 172 -8.37 7.00 -7.63
N GLN A 173 -8.22 6.83 -6.31
CA GLN A 173 -7.03 6.20 -5.74
C GLN A 173 -6.86 4.76 -6.25
N ARG A 174 -7.94 3.97 -6.30
CA ARG A 174 -7.93 2.62 -6.88
C ARG A 174 -7.46 2.66 -8.34
N ALA A 175 -7.93 3.61 -9.14
CA ALA A 175 -7.47 3.77 -10.52
C ALA A 175 -5.97 4.09 -10.62
N VAL A 176 -5.46 4.98 -9.77
CA VAL A 176 -4.02 5.29 -9.68
C VAL A 176 -3.22 4.02 -9.36
N THR A 177 -3.58 3.30 -8.31
CA THR A 177 -2.90 2.04 -7.92
C THR A 177 -2.91 1.03 -9.06
N MET A 178 -4.07 0.84 -9.71
CA MET A 178 -4.19 -0.10 -10.82
C MET A 178 -3.29 0.25 -12.01
N ILE A 179 -3.16 1.53 -12.35
CA ILE A 179 -2.28 1.98 -13.44
C ILE A 179 -0.83 1.66 -13.13
N VAL A 180 -0.37 1.97 -11.91
CA VAL A 180 1.02 1.74 -11.50
C VAL A 180 1.32 0.25 -11.43
N THR A 181 0.45 -0.57 -10.82
CA THR A 181 0.63 -2.02 -10.76
C THR A 181 0.63 -2.64 -12.15
N ALA A 182 -0.25 -2.22 -13.05
CA ALA A 182 -0.27 -2.72 -14.43
C ALA A 182 1.02 -2.39 -15.19
N ALA A 183 1.62 -1.21 -14.94
CA ALA A 183 2.88 -0.83 -15.54
C ALA A 183 4.05 -1.70 -15.04
N VAL A 184 4.11 -2.00 -13.74
CA VAL A 184 5.08 -2.95 -13.17
C VAL A 184 4.92 -4.34 -13.78
N SER A 185 3.68 -4.86 -13.86
CA SER A 185 3.42 -6.16 -14.49
C SER A 185 3.85 -6.18 -15.97
N THR A 186 3.62 -5.09 -16.69
CA THR A 186 4.05 -4.94 -18.09
C THR A 186 5.57 -4.97 -18.20
N GLU A 187 6.28 -4.29 -17.30
CA GLU A 187 7.75 -4.28 -17.29
C GLU A 187 8.33 -5.68 -17.03
N LEU A 188 7.79 -6.40 -16.05
CA LEU A 188 8.22 -7.77 -15.76
C LEU A 188 8.00 -8.71 -16.95
N ALA A 189 6.85 -8.57 -17.63
CA ALA A 189 6.55 -9.33 -18.84
C ALA A 189 7.50 -8.96 -20.01
N ASN A 190 7.83 -7.69 -20.19
CA ASN A 190 8.78 -7.24 -21.21
C ASN A 190 10.19 -7.81 -20.99
N GLN A 191 10.56 -8.02 -19.73
CA GLN A 191 11.82 -8.66 -19.34
C GLN A 191 11.75 -10.20 -19.34
N GLY A 192 10.57 -10.80 -19.56
CA GLY A 192 10.35 -12.25 -19.58
C GLY A 192 10.49 -12.91 -18.21
N ILE A 193 10.23 -12.17 -17.13
CA ILE A 193 10.33 -12.61 -15.73
C ILE A 193 8.98 -12.50 -15.00
N ASP A 194 7.89 -12.28 -15.73
CA ASP A 194 6.54 -12.31 -15.16
C ASP A 194 6.23 -13.69 -14.58
N GLY A 195 5.71 -13.72 -13.35
CA GLY A 195 5.41 -14.96 -12.64
C GLY A 195 6.63 -15.77 -12.20
N ALA A 196 7.86 -15.29 -12.40
CA ALA A 196 9.09 -15.94 -11.91
C ALA A 196 9.11 -16.07 -10.38
N ASP A 197 8.42 -15.17 -9.68
CA ASP A 197 8.34 -15.13 -8.23
C ASP A 197 6.91 -14.88 -7.76
N SER A 198 6.28 -15.91 -7.20
CA SER A 198 4.92 -15.84 -6.68
C SER A 198 4.80 -15.05 -5.37
N ASN A 199 5.91 -14.73 -4.71
CA ASN A 199 5.96 -13.93 -3.49
C ASN A 199 6.44 -12.50 -3.74
N LEU A 200 6.62 -12.12 -5.01
CA LEU A 200 7.00 -10.78 -5.39
C LEU A 200 5.92 -9.79 -4.96
N SER A 201 6.32 -8.78 -4.19
CA SER A 201 5.42 -7.76 -3.65
C SER A 201 6.16 -6.44 -3.47
N SER A 202 5.39 -5.35 -3.45
CA SER A 202 5.84 -4.02 -3.05
C SER A 202 4.75 -3.39 -2.19
N ASP A 203 5.13 -2.58 -1.21
CA ASP A 203 4.18 -1.86 -0.37
C ASP A 203 4.01 -0.42 -0.88
N GLY A 204 2.78 0.07 -0.81
CA GLY A 204 2.40 1.47 -0.99
C GLY A 204 1.85 2.06 0.31
N GLN A 205 2.12 3.34 0.56
CA GLN A 205 1.46 4.10 1.61
C GLN A 205 1.07 5.47 1.05
N SER A 206 -0.22 5.79 1.14
CA SER A 206 -0.77 7.09 0.78
C SER A 206 -0.91 8.00 2.01
N PHE A 207 -0.64 9.29 1.85
CA PHE A 207 -1.04 10.33 2.77
C PHE A 207 -1.83 11.41 2.01
N CYS A 208 -3.13 11.46 2.25
CA CYS A 208 -4.08 12.36 1.56
C CYS A 208 -4.85 13.20 2.59
N PRO A 209 -4.24 14.24 3.18
CA PRO A 209 -4.93 15.09 4.14
C PRO A 209 -6.13 15.79 3.48
N GLY A 210 -7.31 15.66 4.09
CA GLY A 210 -8.54 16.26 3.59
C GLY A 210 -9.30 15.41 2.56
N ALA A 211 -8.84 14.19 2.27
CA ALA A 211 -9.59 13.24 1.45
C ALA A 211 -10.88 12.80 2.14
N SER A 212 -11.87 12.47 1.32
CA SER A 212 -13.08 11.77 1.75
C SER A 212 -12.89 10.27 1.58
N TRP A 213 -13.13 9.49 2.64
CA TRP A 213 -13.14 8.02 2.62
C TRP A 213 -14.54 7.54 3.00
#